data_AF-A0A913XJ87-F1
#
_entry.id   AF-A0A913XJ87-F1
#
_cell.length_a   1.000
_cell.length_b   1.000
_cell.length_c   1.000
_cell.angle_alpha   90.00
_cell.angle_beta   90.00
_cell.angle_gamma   90.00
#
_symmetry.space_group_name_H-M   'P 1'
#
loop_
_entity.id
_entity.type
_entity.pdbx_description
1 polymer ?
#
loop_
_entity_poly.entity_id
_entity_poly.type
_entity_poly.pdbx_seq_one_letter_code
_entity_poly.pdbx_strand_id
1 'polypeptide(L)'
;MYFELTAQVIYTLSQKQSKGLSVSGKVGLAVGIFLGALLLIGVAIVLHRWSKKPQTNSNDNQDNLQYSAHTNSCFQMERMSLTDLTCSNEEKDWEIDAVHVMFLEEIGKGAFGKVFKVIVRQPEPVTEQDIVLSRLRGNSRDRKLSKNNLIAAAKTLHEIANDDQRQEFIAEINLMKKLGSHQNIVNFLYCCTTSEPNFLIVEYLPKGDLLKYLRTYRYKVRRTTRESQ
;
A
#
# COMPACT_ATOMS: atom_id res chain seq x y z
N MET A 1 -9.54 -47.73 -43.96
CA MET A 1 -10.97 -47.68 -44.34
C MET A 1 -11.77 -46.57 -43.63
N TYR A 2 -11.59 -46.34 -42.32
CA TYR A 2 -12.31 -45.27 -41.61
C TYR A 2 -11.90 -43.82 -41.98
N PHE A 3 -10.71 -43.60 -42.55
CA PHE A 3 -10.22 -42.26 -42.89
C PHE A 3 -10.73 -41.70 -44.22
N GLU A 4 -11.13 -42.54 -45.18
CA GLU A 4 -11.71 -42.06 -46.44
C GLU A 4 -13.21 -41.79 -46.33
N LEU A 5 -13.94 -42.59 -45.55
CA LEU A 5 -15.36 -42.38 -45.30
C LEU A 5 -15.64 -41.05 -44.56
N THR A 6 -14.74 -40.62 -43.66
CA THR A 6 -14.88 -39.33 -42.97
C THR A 6 -14.60 -38.15 -43.91
N ALA A 7 -13.61 -38.26 -44.80
CA ALA A 7 -13.32 -37.23 -45.80
C ALA A 7 -14.48 -37.05 -46.79
N GLN A 8 -15.10 -38.15 -47.23
CA GLN A 8 -16.26 -38.10 -48.14
C GLN A 8 -17.50 -37.47 -47.47
N VAL A 9 -17.75 -37.77 -46.20
CA VAL A 9 -18.86 -37.20 -45.43
C VAL A 9 -18.65 -35.71 -45.18
N ILE A 10 -17.44 -35.28 -44.81
CA ILE A 10 -17.11 -33.86 -44.61
C ILE A 10 -17.22 -33.09 -45.93
N TYR A 11 -16.73 -33.64 -47.05
CA TYR A 11 -16.82 -32.98 -48.34
C TYR A 11 -18.27 -32.83 -48.82
N THR A 12 -19.12 -33.84 -48.56
CA THR A 12 -20.55 -33.79 -48.90
C THR A 12 -21.30 -32.79 -48.00
N LEU A 13 -20.93 -32.66 -46.72
CA LEU A 13 -21.50 -31.66 -45.81
C LEU A 13 -21.04 -30.23 -46.16
N SER A 14 -19.81 -30.06 -46.68
CA SER A 14 -19.28 -28.77 -47.14
C SER A 14 -20.00 -28.26 -48.39
N GLN A 15 -20.37 -29.14 -49.32
CA GLN A 15 -21.09 -28.76 -50.54
C GLN A 15 -22.58 -28.43 -50.33
N LYS A 16 -23.18 -28.85 -49.19
CA LYS A 16 -24.61 -28.63 -48.91
C LYS A 16 -24.93 -27.24 -48.30
N GLN A 17 -23.92 -26.47 -47.90
CA GLN A 17 -24.08 -25.12 -47.31
C GLN A 17 -23.99 -23.96 -48.33
N SER A 18 -23.71 -24.22 -49.62
CA SER A 18 -23.52 -23.16 -50.62
C SER A 18 -24.76 -22.84 -51.48
N LYS A 19 -25.97 -23.21 -51.03
CA LYS A 19 -27.21 -22.84 -51.73
C LYS A 19 -28.14 -22.05 -50.83
N GLY A 20 -27.95 -20.73 -50.87
CA GLY A 20 -28.92 -19.74 -50.41
C GLY A 20 -28.52 -19.00 -49.14
N LEU A 21 -27.54 -18.09 -49.22
CA LEU A 21 -27.37 -17.07 -48.19
C LEU A 21 -27.32 -15.67 -48.81
N SER A 22 -28.42 -14.94 -48.60
CA SER A 22 -28.61 -13.54 -48.97
C SER A 22 -27.49 -12.65 -48.42
N VAL A 23 -27.16 -11.58 -49.15
CA VAL A 23 -26.07 -10.61 -48.87
C VAL A 23 -26.10 -10.07 -47.42
N SER A 24 -27.26 -10.09 -46.76
CA SER A 24 -27.45 -9.72 -45.34
C SER A 24 -26.76 -10.67 -44.34
N GLY A 25 -26.54 -11.95 -44.68
CA GLY A 25 -25.89 -12.94 -43.80
C GLY A 25 -24.37 -12.85 -43.73
N LYS A 26 -23.73 -12.17 -44.70
CA LYS A 26 -22.26 -12.04 -44.73
C LYS A 26 -21.74 -11.05 -43.68
N VAL A 27 -22.53 -10.03 -43.32
CA VAL A 27 -22.15 -9.03 -42.32
C VAL A 27 -22.21 -9.64 -40.91
N GLY A 28 -23.23 -10.45 -40.61
CA GLY A 28 -23.39 -11.11 -39.31
C GLY A 28 -22.28 -12.13 -39.01
N LEU A 29 -21.84 -12.88 -40.03
CA LEU A 29 -20.74 -13.85 -39.87
C LEU A 29 -19.40 -13.13 -39.61
N ALA A 30 -19.13 -12.03 -40.31
CA ALA A 30 -17.92 -11.24 -40.11
C ALA A 30 -17.87 -10.61 -38.71
N VAL A 31 -18.98 -10.03 -38.24
CA VAL A 31 -19.06 -9.43 -36.89
C VAL A 31 -18.89 -10.50 -35.80
N GLY A 32 -19.47 -11.69 -35.98
CA GLY A 32 -19.31 -12.81 -35.05
C GLY A 32 -17.86 -13.30 -34.95
N ILE A 33 -17.16 -13.40 -36.08
CA ILE A 33 -15.75 -13.80 -36.11
C ILE A 33 -14.86 -12.73 -35.45
N PHE A 34 -15.12 -11.45 -35.69
CA PHE A 34 -14.37 -10.36 -35.05
C PHE A 34 -14.56 -10.31 -33.54
N LEU A 35 -15.79 -10.45 -33.04
CA LEU A 35 -16.07 -10.46 -31.60
C LEU A 35 -15.47 -11.71 -30.93
N GLY A 36 -15.56 -12.88 -31.58
CA GLY A 36 -14.93 -14.11 -31.09
C GLY A 36 -13.41 -14.00 -31.03
N ALA A 37 -12.78 -13.42 -32.05
CA ALA A 37 -11.33 -13.19 -32.06
C ALA A 37 -10.89 -12.21 -30.96
N LEU A 38 -11.65 -11.13 -30.73
CA LEU A 38 -11.36 -10.17 -29.66
C LEU A 38 -11.46 -10.81 -28.26
N LEU A 39 -12.45 -11.67 -28.04
CA LEU A 39 -12.61 -12.41 -26.78
C LEU A 39 -11.43 -13.37 -26.55
N LEU A 40 -11.01 -14.10 -27.58
CA LEU A 40 -9.86 -15.02 -27.50
C LEU A 40 -8.54 -14.29 -27.28
N ILE A 41 -8.32 -13.13 -27.94
CA ILE A 41 -7.14 -12.29 -27.71
C ILE A 41 -7.16 -11.75 -26.27
N GLY A 42 -8.31 -11.30 -25.75
CA GLY A 42 -8.43 -10.86 -24.36
C GLY A 42 -8.09 -11.96 -23.36
N VAL A 43 -8.63 -13.17 -23.54
CA VAL A 43 -8.30 -14.35 -22.72
C VAL A 43 -6.82 -14.71 -22.84
N ALA A 44 -6.25 -14.69 -24.05
CA ALA A 44 -4.83 -14.95 -24.27
C ALA A 44 -3.93 -13.92 -23.58
N ILE A 45 -4.30 -12.62 -23.57
CA ILE A 45 -3.54 -11.58 -22.84
C ILE A 45 -3.63 -11.82 -21.33
N VAL A 46 -4.80 -12.19 -20.81
CA VAL A 46 -4.97 -12.50 -19.37
C VAL A 46 -4.12 -13.72 -19.00
N LEU A 47 -4.20 -14.81 -19.77
CA LEU A 47 -3.38 -16.01 -19.58
C LEU A 47 -1.89 -15.71 -19.77
N HIS A 48 -1.51 -14.84 -20.70
CA HIS A 48 -0.11 -14.45 -20.90
C HIS A 48 0.41 -13.60 -19.73
N ARG A 49 -0.41 -12.70 -19.18
CA ARG A 49 -0.05 -11.94 -17.95
C ARG A 49 -0.01 -12.85 -16.72
N TRP A 50 -0.85 -13.88 -16.68
CA TRP A 50 -0.87 -14.85 -15.58
C TRP A 50 0.28 -15.85 -15.69
N SER A 51 0.67 -16.23 -16.91
CA SER A 51 1.84 -17.05 -17.22
C SER A 51 3.16 -16.30 -17.02
N LYS A 52 3.14 -14.97 -16.93
CA LYS A 52 4.32 -14.15 -16.60
C LYS A 52 4.36 -13.74 -15.13
N LYS A 53 3.84 -14.60 -14.25
CA LYS A 53 4.24 -14.63 -12.83
C LYS A 53 5.56 -15.41 -12.78
N PRO A 54 6.68 -14.83 -12.31
CA PRO A 54 7.97 -15.51 -12.35
C PRO A 54 7.93 -16.77 -11.49
N GLN A 55 8.24 -17.91 -12.11
CA GLN A 55 8.69 -19.10 -11.40
C GLN A 55 10.05 -18.80 -10.79
N THR A 56 10.13 -18.77 -9.47
CA THR A 56 11.37 -19.01 -8.74
C THR A 56 11.63 -20.51 -8.80
N ASN A 57 12.58 -20.96 -9.61
CA ASN A 57 13.17 -22.28 -9.43
C ASN A 57 14.62 -22.32 -9.90
N SER A 58 15.41 -23.03 -9.11
CA SER A 58 16.86 -23.01 -8.95
C SER A 58 17.68 -23.64 -10.09
N ASN A 59 18.92 -23.14 -10.23
CA ASN A 59 20.18 -23.78 -10.68
C ASN A 59 20.26 -24.21 -12.17
N ASP A 60 21.33 -24.02 -12.95
CA ASP A 60 22.77 -23.85 -12.73
C ASP A 60 23.44 -23.05 -13.88
N ASN A 61 24.55 -22.37 -13.56
CA ASN A 61 25.75 -22.07 -14.38
C ASN A 61 25.62 -21.35 -15.74
N GLN A 62 26.50 -20.46 -16.18
CA GLN A 62 27.66 -19.74 -15.65
C GLN A 62 28.14 -18.96 -16.89
N ASP A 63 28.26 -17.64 -16.84
CA ASP A 63 29.28 -16.91 -17.63
C ASP A 63 29.48 -15.50 -17.07
N ASN A 64 30.71 -15.32 -16.58
CA ASN A 64 31.26 -14.17 -15.88
C ASN A 64 31.52 -13.02 -16.86
N LEU A 65 31.08 -11.80 -16.52
CA LEU A 65 31.86 -10.60 -16.79
C LEU A 65 32.10 -9.85 -15.49
N GLN A 66 33.39 -9.77 -15.19
CA GLN A 66 34.01 -9.55 -13.90
C GLN A 66 34.40 -8.07 -13.79
N TYR A 67 33.63 -7.29 -13.05
CA TYR A 67 34.06 -6.00 -12.51
C TYR A 67 34.18 -6.18 -10.99
N SER A 68 35.39 -6.55 -10.55
CA SER A 68 35.79 -6.57 -9.13
C SER A 68 36.17 -5.14 -8.71
N ALA A 69 35.89 -4.63 -7.52
CA ALA A 69 35.94 -5.28 -6.22
C ALA A 69 35.04 -4.55 -5.20
N HIS A 70 34.19 -5.28 -4.49
CA HIS A 70 34.30 -5.58 -3.05
C HIS A 70 32.98 -6.22 -2.59
N THR A 71 32.74 -7.43 -3.09
CA THR A 71 31.67 -8.30 -2.65
C THR A 71 32.09 -8.99 -1.36
N ASN A 72 31.23 -8.94 -0.35
CA ASN A 72 30.97 -10.12 0.46
C ASN A 72 29.45 -10.20 0.64
N SER A 73 28.86 -11.08 -0.17
CA SER A 73 27.53 -11.66 0.02
C SER A 73 27.50 -12.43 1.33
N CYS A 74 26.36 -12.46 2.02
CA CYS A 74 25.60 -13.72 2.19
C CYS A 74 24.43 -13.52 3.16
N PHE A 75 23.23 -13.85 2.69
CA PHE A 75 22.16 -14.32 3.55
C PHE A 75 22.53 -15.74 3.98
N GLN A 76 23.12 -15.91 5.16
CA GLN A 76 22.91 -17.15 5.92
C GLN A 76 22.93 -16.84 7.42
N MET A 77 21.80 -17.18 8.02
CA MET A 77 21.55 -17.17 9.44
C MET A 77 22.42 -18.25 10.09
N GLU A 78 23.43 -17.84 10.86
CA GLU A 78 24.10 -18.69 11.82
C GLU A 78 24.26 -17.89 13.13
N ARG A 79 23.85 -18.51 14.25
CA ARG A 79 23.89 -17.93 15.58
C ARG A 79 25.29 -17.37 15.85
N MET A 80 25.39 -16.08 16.15
CA MET A 80 26.56 -15.56 16.87
C MET A 80 26.10 -14.76 18.08
N SER A 81 26.63 -15.20 19.20
CA SER A 81 26.28 -14.91 20.57
C SER A 81 26.59 -13.48 20.97
N LEU A 82 25.68 -12.92 21.78
CA LEU A 82 25.93 -12.19 23.01
C LEU A 82 27.35 -11.59 23.12
N THR A 83 27.54 -10.39 22.56
CA THR A 83 28.16 -9.21 23.18
C THR A 83 28.55 -8.22 22.07
N ASP A 84 28.03 -6.99 22.18
CA ASP A 84 28.54 -5.75 21.59
C ASP A 84 28.27 -5.43 20.12
N LEU A 85 27.03 -4.97 19.88
CA LEU A 85 26.79 -3.73 19.13
C LEU A 85 25.93 -2.80 19.98
N THR A 86 26.59 -1.92 20.72
CA THR A 86 25.97 -0.78 21.38
C THR A 86 25.61 0.28 20.34
N CYS A 87 24.39 0.19 19.82
CA CYS A 87 23.60 1.40 19.57
C CYS A 87 22.49 1.38 20.62
N SER A 88 22.74 2.02 21.75
CA SER A 88 21.72 2.27 22.78
C SER A 88 20.59 3.08 22.15
N ASN A 89 19.47 2.42 21.87
CA ASN A 89 18.18 3.08 21.68
C ASN A 89 17.14 2.19 22.36
N GLU A 90 16.47 2.77 23.35
CA GLU A 90 15.32 2.24 24.06
C GLU A 90 14.44 1.38 23.14
N GLU A 91 14.01 0.21 23.61
CA GLU A 91 12.81 -0.45 23.08
C GLU A 91 11.66 0.54 23.22
N LYS A 92 11.51 1.39 22.21
CA LYS A 92 10.46 2.39 22.16
C LYS A 92 9.16 1.60 22.03
N ASP A 93 8.36 1.64 23.08
CA ASP A 93 7.01 1.08 23.09
C ASP A 93 6.16 1.82 22.05
N TRP A 94 6.22 1.33 20.81
CA TRP A 94 5.44 1.86 19.70
C TRP A 94 3.96 1.52 19.83
N GLU A 95 3.61 0.57 20.69
CA GLU A 95 2.21 0.23 20.97
C GLU A 95 1.54 1.29 21.83
N ILE A 96 0.32 1.65 21.46
CA ILE A 96 -0.52 2.58 22.21
C ILE A 96 -1.91 1.98 22.44
N ASP A 97 -2.42 2.14 23.64
CA ASP A 97 -3.82 1.81 23.94
C ASP A 97 -4.75 2.74 23.18
N ALA A 98 -5.74 2.17 22.51
CA ALA A 98 -6.78 2.87 21.76
C ALA A 98 -7.50 3.95 22.58
N VAL A 99 -7.59 3.81 23.92
CA VAL A 99 -8.18 4.83 24.81
C VAL A 99 -7.46 6.18 24.74
N HIS A 100 -6.18 6.20 24.39
CA HIS A 100 -5.39 7.43 24.27
C HIS A 100 -5.50 8.08 22.89
N VAL A 101 -6.25 7.48 21.96
CA VAL A 101 -6.35 7.94 20.58
C VAL A 101 -7.78 8.39 20.28
N MET A 102 -7.95 9.68 20.00
CA MET A 102 -9.22 10.27 19.61
C MET A 102 -9.26 10.47 18.10
N PHE A 103 -10.12 9.73 17.42
CA PHE A 103 -10.36 9.88 15.99
C PHE A 103 -11.19 11.15 15.69
N LEU A 104 -10.76 11.91 14.69
CA LEU A 104 -11.42 13.13 14.20
C LEU A 104 -11.95 12.89 12.78
N GLU A 105 -11.73 13.83 11.86
CA GLU A 105 -12.15 13.73 10.46
C GLU A 105 -11.38 12.67 9.65
N GLU A 106 -12.08 12.02 8.71
CA GLU A 106 -11.44 11.21 7.66
C GLU A 106 -10.70 12.16 6.70
N ILE A 107 -9.39 11.96 6.55
CA ILE A 107 -8.52 12.77 5.67
C ILE A 107 -8.16 12.06 4.38
N GLY A 108 -8.44 10.75 4.28
CA GLY A 108 -8.23 9.99 3.05
C GLY A 108 -8.85 8.60 3.08
N LYS A 109 -9.16 8.07 1.90
CA LYS A 109 -9.63 6.70 1.68
C LYS A 109 -8.93 6.12 0.47
N GLY A 110 -8.50 4.87 0.57
CA GLY A 110 -7.83 4.14 -0.51
C GLY A 110 -8.16 2.66 -0.48
N ALA A 111 -7.49 1.89 -1.33
CA ALA A 111 -7.67 0.44 -1.44
C ALA A 111 -7.35 -0.31 -0.13
N PHE A 112 -6.49 0.27 0.71
CA PHE A 112 -5.95 -0.36 1.92
C PHE A 112 -6.64 0.09 3.21
N GLY A 113 -7.64 0.97 3.14
CA GLY A 113 -8.17 1.55 4.37
C GLY A 113 -8.70 2.96 4.28
N LYS A 114 -8.94 3.49 5.47
CA LYS A 114 -9.23 4.90 5.73
C LYS A 114 -8.07 5.50 6.51
N VAL A 115 -7.87 6.79 6.36
CA VAL A 115 -6.91 7.58 7.12
C VAL A 115 -7.69 8.69 7.81
N PHE A 116 -7.53 8.78 9.12
CA PHE A 116 -8.17 9.78 9.95
C PHE A 116 -7.12 10.72 10.53
N LYS A 117 -7.49 11.98 10.72
CA LYS A 117 -6.77 12.83 11.66
C LYS A 117 -7.12 12.37 13.07
N VAL A 118 -6.13 12.34 13.95
CA VAL A 118 -6.31 11.91 15.34
C VAL A 118 -5.63 12.86 16.31
N ILE A 119 -6.12 12.86 17.54
CA ILE A 119 -5.42 13.42 18.70
C ILE A 119 -4.93 12.26 19.55
N VAL A 120 -3.62 12.16 19.70
CA VAL A 120 -2.98 11.22 20.63
C VAL A 120 -2.71 11.96 21.94
N ARG A 121 -3.28 11.46 23.04
CA ARG A 121 -3.03 11.95 24.38
C ARG A 121 -1.77 11.27 24.90
N GLN A 122 -0.68 12.02 25.01
CA GLN A 122 0.51 11.48 25.65
C GLN A 122 0.33 11.55 27.18
N PRO A 123 0.50 10.43 27.91
CA PRO A 123 0.62 10.52 29.35
C PRO A 123 1.83 11.41 29.66
N GLU A 124 1.62 12.50 30.42
CA GLU A 124 2.71 13.37 30.89
C GLU A 124 3.79 12.49 31.53
N PRO A 125 5.07 12.55 31.11
CA PRO A 125 6.15 12.13 31.97
C PRO A 125 6.23 13.18 33.09
N VAL A 126 5.47 12.95 34.16
CA VAL A 126 5.50 13.84 35.32
C VAL A 126 6.86 13.66 35.98
N THR A 127 7.75 14.63 35.80
CA THR A 127 9.04 14.60 36.49
C THR A 127 8.83 14.88 37.98
N GLU A 128 9.62 14.26 38.87
CA GLU A 128 9.55 14.52 40.31
C GLU A 128 9.65 16.02 40.63
N GLN A 129 10.39 16.76 39.80
CA GLN A 129 10.56 18.21 39.92
C GLN A 129 9.26 18.97 39.65
N ASP A 130 8.45 18.54 38.68
CA ASP A 130 7.14 19.15 38.39
C ASP A 130 6.12 18.89 39.52
N ILE A 131 6.19 17.74 40.20
CA ILE A 131 5.38 17.43 41.39
C ILE A 131 5.76 18.34 42.56
N VAL A 132 7.05 18.55 42.79
CA VAL A 132 7.53 19.43 43.87
C VAL A 132 7.20 20.89 43.57
N LEU A 133 7.45 21.36 42.34
CA LEU A 133 7.16 22.73 41.91
C LEU A 133 5.67 23.06 41.95
N SER A 134 4.79 22.11 41.63
CA SER A 134 3.33 22.28 41.71
C SER A 134 2.80 22.31 43.14
N ARG A 135 3.47 21.66 44.11
CA ARG A 135 3.16 21.78 45.54
C ARG A 135 3.63 23.11 46.15
N LEU A 136 4.73 23.66 45.65
CA LEU A 136 5.32 24.92 46.14
C LEU A 136 4.71 26.17 45.51
N ARG A 137 4.27 26.10 44.24
CA ARG A 137 3.55 27.21 43.58
C ARG A 137 2.07 27.14 43.92
N GLY A 138 1.67 27.93 44.92
CA GLY A 138 0.27 28.14 45.28
C GLY A 138 -0.61 28.47 44.04
N ASN A 139 -1.77 27.83 44.00
CA ASN A 139 -2.81 27.85 42.96
C ASN A 139 -2.82 29.07 42.02
N SER A 140 -1.98 29.06 41.00
CA SER A 140 -2.24 29.76 39.73
C SER A 140 -2.81 28.72 38.76
N ARG A 141 -4.07 28.35 39.00
CA ARG A 141 -4.86 27.54 38.07
C ARG A 141 -5.05 28.37 36.78
N ASP A 142 -5.05 27.70 35.63
CA ASP A 142 -5.54 28.21 34.33
C ASP A 142 -4.59 28.62 33.21
N ARG A 143 -3.35 28.08 33.10
CA ARG A 143 -2.70 28.17 31.76
C ARG A 143 -1.75 27.08 31.28
N LYS A 144 -1.42 26.06 32.07
CA LYS A 144 -0.30 25.18 31.72
C LYS A 144 -0.59 23.69 31.90
N LEU A 145 -1.75 23.23 31.41
CA LEU A 145 -2.11 21.80 31.37
C LEU A 145 -2.82 21.39 30.05
N SER A 146 -2.61 22.13 28.95
CA SER A 146 -3.26 21.85 27.65
C SER A 146 -2.28 21.51 26.51
N LYS A 147 -1.04 21.13 26.83
CA LYS A 147 0.03 20.93 25.84
C LYS A 147 0.29 19.48 25.40
N ASN A 148 -0.50 18.51 25.85
CA ASN A 148 -0.15 17.07 25.70
C ASN A 148 -0.93 16.32 24.62
N ASN A 149 -1.53 17.07 23.70
CA ASN A 149 -2.25 16.51 22.57
C ASN A 149 -1.37 16.57 21.32
N LEU A 150 -0.98 15.41 20.80
CA LEU A 150 -0.28 15.28 19.53
C LEU A 150 -1.30 15.09 18.40
N ILE A 151 -1.26 15.96 17.38
CA ILE A 151 -2.05 15.76 16.17
C ILE A 151 -1.29 14.80 15.24
N ALA A 152 -1.94 13.72 14.84
CA ALA A 152 -1.36 12.68 13.99
C ALA A 152 -2.36 12.19 12.93
N ALA A 153 -1.91 11.29 12.07
CA ALA A 153 -2.75 10.58 11.11
C ALA A 153 -2.79 9.09 11.46
N ALA A 154 -3.98 8.52 11.62
CA ALA A 154 -4.17 7.09 11.86
C ALA A 154 -4.74 6.42 10.61
N LYS A 155 -4.00 5.44 10.07
CA LYS A 155 -4.47 4.55 9.02
C LYS A 155 -5.14 3.35 9.67
N THR A 156 -6.33 2.98 9.20
CA THR A 156 -7.11 1.84 9.67
C THR A 156 -7.49 0.95 8.49
N LEU A 157 -7.68 -0.34 8.74
CA LEU A 157 -8.29 -1.25 7.78
C LEU A 157 -9.78 -0.93 7.55
N HIS A 158 -10.36 -1.55 6.52
CA HIS A 158 -11.82 -1.58 6.35
C HIS A 158 -12.45 -2.51 7.40
N GLU A 159 -13.70 -2.22 7.79
CA GLU A 159 -14.43 -3.00 8.81
C GLU A 159 -14.57 -4.49 8.44
N ILE A 160 -14.58 -4.81 7.14
CA ILE A 160 -14.75 -6.16 6.60
C ILE A 160 -13.42 -6.70 6.04
N ALA A 161 -12.28 -6.31 6.63
CA ALA A 161 -10.98 -6.78 6.20
C ALA A 161 -10.80 -8.28 6.51
N ASN A 162 -10.29 -9.03 5.53
CA ASN A 162 -9.95 -10.45 5.73
C ASN A 162 -8.59 -10.61 6.42
N ASP A 163 -8.24 -11.84 6.80
CA ASP A 163 -7.01 -12.11 7.54
C ASP A 163 -5.75 -11.82 6.72
N ASP A 164 -5.78 -12.03 5.41
CA ASP A 164 -4.67 -11.68 4.52
C ASP A 164 -4.41 -10.16 4.53
N GLN A 165 -5.47 -9.34 4.44
CA GLN A 165 -5.38 -7.88 4.53
C GLN A 165 -4.88 -7.41 5.90
N ARG A 166 -5.29 -8.10 6.98
CA ARG A 166 -4.75 -7.85 8.32
C ARG A 166 -3.25 -8.12 8.37
N GLN A 167 -2.79 -9.26 7.84
CA GLN A 167 -1.37 -9.60 7.80
C GLN A 167 -0.55 -8.61 6.96
N GLU A 168 -1.06 -8.17 5.80
CA GLU A 168 -0.44 -7.14 4.97
C GLU A 168 -0.31 -5.81 5.74
N PHE A 169 -1.34 -5.44 6.49
CA PHE A 169 -1.32 -4.22 7.31
C PHE A 169 -0.31 -4.30 8.46
N ILE A 170 -0.21 -5.44 9.15
CA ILE A 170 0.83 -5.66 10.16
C ILE A 170 2.23 -5.63 9.54
N ALA A 171 2.40 -6.19 8.34
CA ALA A 171 3.67 -6.11 7.61
C ALA A 171 4.04 -4.66 7.24
N GLU A 172 3.07 -3.84 6.84
CA GLU A 172 3.25 -2.41 6.59
C GLU A 172 3.69 -1.66 7.87
N ILE A 173 3.06 -1.94 9.02
CA ILE A 173 3.46 -1.38 10.31
C ILE A 173 4.91 -1.77 10.65
N ASN A 174 5.27 -3.04 10.47
CA ASN A 174 6.61 -3.53 10.76
C ASN A 174 7.67 -2.94 9.82
N LEU A 175 7.32 -2.66 8.56
CA LEU A 175 8.18 -1.93 7.64
C LEU A 175 8.44 -0.51 8.17
N MET A 176 7.39 0.21 8.57
CA MET A 176 7.52 1.56 9.11
C MET A 176 8.38 1.61 10.38
N LYS A 177 8.26 0.62 11.27
CA LYS A 177 9.14 0.46 12.45
C LYS A 177 10.62 0.36 12.05
N LYS A 178 10.94 -0.40 11.00
CA LYS A 178 12.32 -0.63 10.52
C LYS A 178 12.92 0.55 9.77
N LEU A 179 12.09 1.35 9.07
CA LEU A 179 12.55 2.50 8.30
C LEU A 179 13.16 3.61 9.17
N GLY A 180 12.76 3.68 10.45
CA GLY A 180 13.20 4.74 11.36
C GLY A 180 12.63 6.11 10.99
N SER A 181 13.30 7.18 11.43
CA SER A 181 12.88 8.55 11.17
C SER A 181 13.73 9.23 10.11
N HIS A 182 13.09 9.97 9.19
CA HIS A 182 13.77 10.72 8.15
C HIS A 182 12.94 11.95 7.73
N GLN A 183 13.59 13.08 7.44
CA GLN A 183 12.91 14.36 7.16
C GLN A 183 11.96 14.32 5.96
N ASN A 184 12.27 13.51 4.94
CA ASN A 184 11.49 13.44 3.69
C ASN A 184 10.58 12.22 3.60
N ILE A 185 10.40 11.49 4.70
CA ILE A 185 9.51 10.33 4.81
C ILE A 185 8.53 10.63 5.96
N VAL A 186 7.27 10.24 5.81
CA VAL A 186 6.29 10.41 6.89
C VAL A 186 6.73 9.54 8.07
N ASN A 187 7.04 10.15 9.22
CA ASN A 187 7.57 9.39 10.33
C ASN A 187 6.49 8.53 10.99
N PHE A 188 6.90 7.32 11.35
CA PHE A 188 6.14 6.43 12.23
C PHE A 188 6.13 6.97 13.66
N LEU A 189 4.97 6.92 14.32
CA LEU A 189 4.80 7.44 15.68
C LEU A 189 4.37 6.35 16.66
N TYR A 190 3.28 5.66 16.36
CA TYR A 190 2.69 4.60 17.19
C TYR A 190 1.92 3.59 16.34
N CYS A 191 1.56 2.45 16.90
CA CYS A 191 0.59 1.52 16.33
C CYS A 191 -0.29 0.94 17.44
N CYS A 192 -1.41 0.35 17.03
CA CYS A 192 -2.21 -0.52 17.86
C CYS A 192 -2.36 -1.83 17.10
N THR A 193 -1.63 -2.87 17.53
CA THR A 193 -1.67 -4.19 16.89
C THR A 193 -2.18 -5.31 17.80
N THR A 194 -2.21 -5.06 19.12
CA THR A 194 -2.59 -6.04 20.14
C THR A 194 -4.08 -6.09 20.43
N SER A 195 -4.82 -5.02 20.11
CA SER A 195 -6.27 -4.94 20.24
C SER A 195 -6.91 -4.44 18.95
N GLU A 196 -8.19 -4.76 18.77
CA GLU A 196 -8.99 -4.21 17.67
C GLU A 196 -9.66 -2.89 18.09
N PRO A 197 -9.81 -1.92 17.16
CA PRO A 197 -9.36 -1.99 15.78
C PRO A 197 -7.84 -1.74 15.64
N ASN A 198 -7.18 -2.46 14.72
CA ASN A 198 -5.76 -2.19 14.44
C ASN A 198 -5.59 -0.87 13.68
N PHE A 199 -4.59 -0.09 14.09
CA PHE A 199 -4.25 1.15 13.40
C PHE A 199 -2.76 1.49 13.44
N LEU A 200 -2.33 2.24 12.43
CA LEU A 200 -0.98 2.76 12.23
C LEU A 200 -1.01 4.27 12.38
N ILE A 201 -0.27 4.82 13.35
CA ILE A 201 -0.19 6.25 13.60
C ILE A 201 1.13 6.81 13.06
N VAL A 202 1.00 7.81 12.21
CA VAL A 202 2.11 8.52 11.57
C VAL A 202 1.92 10.02 11.68
N GLU A 203 2.95 10.79 11.32
CA GLU A 203 2.88 12.24 11.29
C GLU A 203 1.74 12.77 10.42
N TYR A 204 1.05 13.79 10.93
CA TYR A 204 0.01 14.48 10.17
C TYR A 204 0.61 15.52 9.21
N LEU A 205 0.24 15.43 7.93
CA LEU A 205 0.63 16.39 6.90
C LEU A 205 -0.52 17.37 6.58
N PRO A 206 -0.50 18.61 7.11
CA PRO A 206 -1.63 19.54 7.00
C PRO A 206 -1.91 20.03 5.57
N LYS A 207 -0.91 19.97 4.68
CA LYS A 207 -1.03 20.37 3.28
C LYS A 207 -1.58 19.25 2.38
N GLY A 208 -1.77 18.05 2.94
CA GLY A 208 -2.26 16.87 2.22
C GLY A 208 -1.28 16.38 1.17
N ASP A 209 -1.82 15.76 0.11
CA ASP A 209 -1.02 15.18 -0.97
C ASP A 209 -0.37 16.25 -1.87
N LEU A 210 0.84 15.95 -2.33
CA LEU A 210 1.64 16.87 -3.14
C LEU A 210 0.94 17.23 -4.47
N LEU A 211 0.23 16.28 -5.08
CA LEU A 211 -0.45 16.50 -6.36
C LEU A 211 -1.54 17.57 -6.23
N LYS A 212 -2.41 17.46 -5.23
CA LYS A 212 -3.45 18.43 -4.91
C LYS A 212 -2.86 19.78 -4.50
N TYR A 213 -1.79 19.76 -3.71
CA TYR A 213 -1.07 20.98 -3.34
C TYR A 213 -0.56 21.73 -4.57
N LEU A 214 0.14 21.04 -5.48
CA LEU A 214 0.68 21.64 -6.71
C LEU A 214 -0.41 22.14 -7.66
N ARG A 215 -1.51 21.39 -7.81
CA ARG A 215 -2.67 21.81 -8.62
C ARG A 215 -3.30 23.10 -8.08
N THR A 216 -3.49 23.17 -6.76
CA THR A 216 -4.05 24.35 -6.08
C THR A 216 -3.12 25.57 -6.23
N TYR A 217 -1.81 25.35 -6.10
CA TYR A 217 -0.83 26.41 -6.24
C TYR A 217 -0.81 27.00 -7.66
N ARG A 218 -0.82 26.15 -8.69
CA ARG A 218 -0.92 26.59 -10.10
C ARG A 218 -2.17 27.42 -10.37
N TYR A 219 -3.28 27.10 -9.72
CA TYR A 219 -4.51 27.87 -9.85
C TYR A 219 -4.40 29.27 -9.24
N LYS A 220 -3.81 29.38 -8.04
CA LYS A 220 -3.59 30.67 -7.36
C LYS A 220 -2.72 31.60 -8.19
N VAL A 221 -1.58 31.11 -8.69
CA VAL A 221 -0.66 31.89 -9.53
C VAL A 221 -1.38 32.48 -10.75
N ARG A 222 -2.20 31.67 -11.45
CA ARG A 222 -2.96 32.12 -12.62
C ARG A 222 -3.99 33.21 -12.32
N ARG A 223 -4.57 33.23 -11.11
CA ARG A 223 -5.51 34.29 -10.71
C ARG A 223 -4.79 35.60 -10.41
N THR A 224 -3.70 35.54 -9.66
CA THR A 224 -2.91 36.73 -9.32
C THR A 224 -2.42 37.47 -10.57
N THR A 225 -1.99 36.74 -11.61
CA THR A 225 -1.55 37.36 -12.88
C THR A 225 -2.68 38.08 -13.63
N ARG A 226 -3.95 37.68 -13.45
CA ARG A 226 -5.11 38.29 -14.13
C ARG A 226 -5.70 39.49 -13.38
N GLU A 227 -5.51 39.55 -12.06
CA GLU A 227 -5.97 40.68 -11.22
C GLU A 227 -4.95 41.84 -11.20
N SER A 228 -3.75 41.61 -11.74
CA SER A 228 -2.66 42.60 -11.82
C SER A 228 -2.57 43.30 -13.19
N GLN A 229 -3.54 43.06 -14.08
CA GLN A 229 -3.66 43.63 -15.43
C GLN A 229 -4.95 44.43 -15.52
#